data_AF-A0A661V1D0-F1
#
_entry.id   AF-A0A661V1D0-F1
#
_cell.length_a   1.000
_cell.length_b   1.000
_cell.length_c   1.000
_cell.angle_alpha   90.00
_cell.angle_beta   90.00
_cell.angle_gamma   90.00
#
_symmetry.space_group_name_H-M   'P 1'
#
loop_
_entity.id
_entity.type
_entity.pdbx_description
1 polymer ?
#
loop_
_entity_poly.entity_id
_entity_poly.type
_entity_poly.pdbx_seq_one_letter_code
_entity_poly.pdbx_strand_id
1 'polypeptide(L)' 'MRGRKVIRQYKSGERDFSRVRLYKADLQGADLRGIDLSWAYLGEANLRDANLAGANLIGCDLIEADLRDANLNNANLY' A
#
# COMPACT_ATOMS: atom_id res chain seq x y z
N MET A 1 12.28 0.24 1.80
CA MET A 1 12.00 1.27 0.78
C MET A 1 11.29 2.44 1.46
N ARG A 2 11.48 3.69 0.99
CA ARG A 2 10.74 4.85 1.53
C ARG A 2 9.37 4.98 0.83
N GLY A 3 8.32 5.38 1.55
CA GLY A 3 6.98 5.60 0.99
C GLY A 3 6.96 6.54 -0.23
N ARG A 4 7.70 7.67 -0.16
CA ARG A 4 7.86 8.59 -1.30
C ARG A 4 8.42 7.94 -2.57
N LYS A 5 9.25 6.90 -2.44
CA LYS A 5 9.79 6.17 -3.60
C LYS A 5 8.68 5.37 -4.30
N VAL A 6 7.81 4.70 -3.54
CA VAL A 6 6.63 3.97 -4.05
C VAL A 6 5.73 4.91 -4.82
N ILE A 7 5.35 6.03 -4.20
CA ILE A 7 4.45 7.00 -4.82
C ILE A 7 5.00 7.49 -6.17
N ARG A 8 6.31 7.75 -6.26
CA ARG A 8 6.94 8.18 -7.50
C ARG A 8 6.95 7.06 -8.56
N GLN A 9 7.34 5.84 -8.18
CA GLN A 9 7.37 4.69 -9.08
C GLN A 9 5.97 4.32 -9.59
N TYR A 10 4.98 4.38 -8.71
CA TYR A 10 3.57 4.18 -9.06
C TYR A 10 3.09 5.22 -10.07
N LYS A 11 3.44 6.50 -9.86
CA LYS A 11 3.16 7.59 -10.81
C LYS A 11 3.85 7.41 -12.16
N SER A 12 4.98 6.72 -12.23
CA SER A 12 5.64 6.37 -13.51
C SER A 12 5.07 5.11 -14.17
N GLY A 13 4.03 4.49 -13.61
CA GLY A 13 3.35 3.33 -14.20
C GLY A 13 3.75 1.99 -13.60
N GLU A 14 4.69 1.95 -12.65
CA GLU A 14 5.00 0.71 -11.94
C GLU A 14 3.80 0.29 -11.08
N ARG A 15 3.50 -1.01 -11.07
CA ARG A 15 2.37 -1.57 -10.32
C ARG A 15 2.77 -2.72 -9.41
N ASP A 16 3.86 -3.41 -9.73
CA ASP A 16 4.41 -4.46 -8.91
C ASP A 16 5.26 -3.87 -7.79
N PHE A 17 4.71 -3.90 -6.59
CA PHE A 17 5.40 -3.65 -5.34
C PHE A 17 5.24 -4.86 -4.41
N SER A 18 5.15 -6.06 -4.99
CA SER A 18 5.06 -7.29 -4.22
C SER A 18 6.33 -7.49 -3.39
N ARG A 19 6.18 -8.03 -2.17
CA ARG A 19 7.29 -8.36 -1.24
C ARG A 19 8.18 -7.20 -0.80
N VAL A 20 7.81 -5.96 -1.12
CA VAL A 20 8.63 -4.80 -0.74
C VAL A 20 8.57 -4.57 0.77
N ARG A 21 9.65 -4.00 1.32
CA ARG A 21 9.71 -3.57 2.72
C ARG A 21 9.31 -2.10 2.85
N LEU A 22 8.16 -1.84 3.45
CA LEU A 22 7.53 -0.53 3.67
C LEU A 22 7.14 -0.29 5.14
N TYR A 23 7.83 -0.95 6.09
CA TYR A 23 7.67 -0.68 7.51
C TYR A 23 7.74 0.82 7.82
N LYS A 24 6.75 1.33 8.58
CA LYS A 24 6.62 2.76 8.95
C LYS A 24 6.58 3.72 7.76
N ALA A 25 6.24 3.23 6.55
CA ALA A 25 6.15 4.09 5.39
C ALA A 25 4.97 5.06 5.52
N ASP A 26 5.22 6.33 5.22
CA ASP A 26 4.16 7.31 5.06
C ASP A 26 3.63 7.28 3.62
N LEU A 27 2.40 6.83 3.50
CA LEU A 27 1.60 6.70 2.28
C LEU A 27 0.23 7.38 2.45
N GLN A 28 0.10 8.30 3.42
CA GLN A 28 -1.14 9.01 3.70
C GLN A 28 -1.66 9.73 2.45
N GLY A 29 -2.95 9.57 2.16
CA GLY A 29 -3.63 10.20 1.04
C GLY A 29 -3.13 9.76 -0.34
N ALA A 30 -2.31 8.71 -0.43
CA ALA A 30 -1.77 8.26 -1.70
C ALA A 30 -2.86 7.60 -2.56
N ASP A 31 -2.93 7.98 -3.84
CA ASP A 31 -3.71 7.24 -4.84
C ASP A 31 -2.86 6.08 -5.38
N LEU A 32 -3.23 4.86 -4.95
CA LEU A 32 -2.54 3.61 -5.24
C LEU A 32 -3.53 2.55 -5.76
N ARG A 33 -4.57 2.97 -6.48
CA ARG A 33 -5.59 2.06 -7.03
C ARG A 33 -4.96 0.92 -7.86
N GLY A 34 -5.38 -0.30 -7.61
CA GLY A 34 -4.87 -1.47 -8.33
C GLY A 34 -3.37 -1.74 -8.17
N ILE A 35 -2.71 -1.17 -7.16
CA ILE A 35 -1.32 -1.51 -6.83
C ILE A 35 -1.22 -2.99 -6.42
N ASP A 36 -0.15 -3.66 -6.81
CA ASP A 36 0.19 -4.97 -6.25
C ASP A 36 1.14 -4.79 -5.07
N LEU A 37 0.64 -5.00 -3.87
CA LEU A 37 1.36 -5.03 -2.60
C LEU A 37 1.35 -6.43 -1.98
N SER A 38 1.10 -7.47 -2.78
CA SER A 38 1.06 -8.84 -2.27
C SER A 38 2.37 -9.20 -1.58
N TRP A 39 2.25 -9.81 -0.39
CA TRP A 39 3.38 -10.18 0.47
C TRP A 39 4.28 -9.02 0.90
N ALA A 40 3.87 -7.76 0.70
CA ALA A 40 4.62 -6.59 1.15
C ALA A 40 4.58 -6.49 2.68
N TYR A 41 5.63 -5.88 3.23
CA TYR A 41 5.72 -5.61 4.66
C TYR A 41 5.35 -4.16 4.94
N LEU A 42 4.13 -3.94 5.43
CA LEU A 42 3.52 -2.62 5.70
C LEU A 42 3.32 -2.36 7.19
N GLY A 43 3.99 -3.12 8.08
CA GLY A 43 3.84 -2.94 9.52
C GLY A 43 4.13 -1.50 9.96
N GLU A 44 3.27 -0.96 10.81
CA GLU A 44 3.28 0.45 11.28
C GLU A 44 3.18 1.51 10.16
N ALA A 45 2.84 1.14 8.91
CA ALA A 45 2.72 2.11 7.82
C ALA A 45 1.52 3.05 8.03
N ASN A 46 1.68 4.32 7.68
CA ASN A 46 0.58 5.28 7.62
C ASN A 46 -0.07 5.23 6.25
N LEU A 47 -1.23 4.57 6.16
CA LEU A 47 -2.06 4.43 4.96
C LEU A 47 -3.37 5.24 5.08
N ARG A 48 -3.42 6.19 6.02
CA ARG A 48 -4.62 6.99 6.25
C ARG A 48 -5.07 7.69 4.96
N ASP A 49 -6.37 7.75 4.72
CA ASP A 49 -6.95 8.41 3.54
C ASP A 49 -6.43 7.87 2.18
N ALA A 50 -5.67 6.77 2.15
CA ALA A 50 -5.10 6.24 0.93
C ALA A 50 -6.17 5.57 0.07
N ASN A 51 -6.08 5.73 -1.25
CA ASN A 51 -6.96 5.02 -2.18
C ASN A 51 -6.29 3.74 -2.66
N LEU A 52 -6.66 2.62 -2.04
CA LEU A 52 -6.20 1.27 -2.34
C LEU A 52 -7.29 0.47 -3.07
N ALA A 53 -8.24 1.12 -3.74
CA ALA A 53 -9.32 0.40 -4.42
C ALA A 53 -8.75 -0.54 -5.49
N GLY A 54 -9.17 -1.81 -5.45
CA GLY A 54 -8.67 -2.86 -6.34
C GLY A 54 -7.23 -3.31 -6.07
N ALA A 55 -6.57 -2.83 -5.01
CA ALA A 55 -5.20 -3.23 -4.69
C ALA A 55 -5.11 -4.73 -4.35
N ASN A 56 -4.00 -5.38 -4.74
CA ASN A 56 -3.69 -6.72 -4.27
C ASN A 56 -2.88 -6.63 -2.97
N LEU A 57 -3.46 -7.06 -1.86
CA LEU A 57 -2.89 -7.05 -0.51
C LEU A 57 -2.72 -8.47 0.06
N ILE A 58 -2.84 -9.52 -0.78
CA ILE A 58 -2.70 -10.91 -0.33
C ILE A 58 -1.41 -11.11 0.44
N GLY A 59 -1.51 -11.66 1.66
CA GLY A 59 -0.36 -12.02 2.48
C GLY A 59 0.51 -10.85 2.91
N CYS A 60 0.06 -9.59 2.76
CA CYS A 60 0.81 -8.44 3.24
C CYS A 60 0.75 -8.36 4.78
N ASP A 61 1.85 -7.92 5.38
CA ASP A 61 1.94 -7.68 6.81
C ASP A 61 1.46 -6.25 7.10
N LEU A 62 0.27 -6.13 7.71
CA LEU A 62 -0.35 -4.87 8.10
C LEU A 62 -0.36 -4.66 9.63
N ILE A 63 0.50 -5.37 10.39
CA ILE A 63 0.53 -5.24 11.85
C ILE A 63 0.76 -3.77 12.23
N GLU A 64 -0.14 -3.20 13.03
CA GLU A 64 -0.12 -1.79 13.46
C GLU A 64 -0.16 -0.75 12.32
N ALA A 65 -0.47 -1.15 11.08
CA ALA A 65 -0.67 -0.19 9.99
C ALA A 65 -1.94 0.65 10.24
N ASP A 66 -1.85 1.95 9.97
CA ASP A 66 -2.97 2.87 10.11
C ASP A 66 -3.73 3.00 8.79
N LEU A 67 -4.85 2.28 8.69
CA LEU A 67 -5.74 2.26 7.53
C LEU A 67 -6.98 3.15 7.72
N ARG A 68 -7.02 4.03 8.73
CA ARG A 68 -8.19 4.88 8.96
C ARG A 68 -8.51 5.70 7.70
N ASP A 69 -9.77 5.67 7.31
CA ASP A 69 -10.29 6.39 6.14
C ASP A 69 -9.70 5.92 4.78
N ALA A 70 -8.92 4.83 4.75
CA ALA A 70 -8.42 4.26 3.50
C ALA A 70 -9.56 3.60 2.69
N ASN A 71 -9.56 3.81 1.38
CA ASN A 71 -10.49 3.15 0.49
C ASN A 71 -9.95 1.78 0.06
N LEU A 72 -10.54 0.70 0.57
CA LEU A 72 -10.21 -0.70 0.26
C LEU A 72 -11.24 -1.38 -0.65
N ASN A 73 -12.11 -0.63 -1.33
CA ASN A 73 -13.13 -1.22 -2.19
C ASN A 73 -12.51 -2.15 -3.24
N ASN A 74 -12.99 -3.39 -3.32
CA ASN A 74 -12.47 -4.43 -4.20
C ASN A 74 -10.98 -4.78 -4.00
N ALA A 75 -10.36 -4.36 -2.91
CA ALA A 75 -9.00 -4.80 -2.60
C ALA A 75 -9.01 -6.31 -2.29
N ASN A 76 -7.98 -7.02 -2.77
CA ASN A 76 -7.84 -8.44 -2.52
C ASN A 76 -7.01 -8.68 -1.26
N LEU A 77 -7.63 -9.26 -0.23
CA LEU A 77 -7.01 -9.52 1.08
C LEU A 77 -6.81 -11.01 1.38
N TYR A 78 -7.33 -11.90 0.53
CA TYR A 78 -7.43 -13.35 0.80
C TYR A 78 -6.82 -14.20 -0.33
#